data_AF-A0A4Q1EYE0-F1
#
_entry.id   AF-A0A4Q1EYE0-F1
#
_cell.length_a   1.000
_cell.length_b   1.000
_cell.length_c   1.000
_cell.angle_alpha   90.00
_cell.angle_beta   90.00
_cell.angle_gamma   90.00
#
_symmetry.space_group_name_H-M   'P 1'
#
loop_
_entity.id
_entity.type
_entity.pdbx_description
1 polymer ?
#
loop_
_entity_poly.entity_id
_entity_poly.type
_entity_poly.pdbx_seq_one_letter_code
_entity_poly.pdbx_strand_id
1 'polypeptide(L)'
;MKNRIFKYRIVGIVIFLFELFLLFLFGYGTYDSFIEIGFEQIFSVQNFIFLFAVSIFISTFLSLILLLFRNRKAILYLNISYILILFFFVLGFIKILIEKSFEEGDTFKFFFTFSIISFFLLITNVFRNKKVQFLELDDIGKHKD
;
A
#
# COMPACT_ATOMS: atom_id res chain seq x y z
N MET A 1 2.46 26.85 7.70
CA MET A 1 2.78 25.50 8.23
C MET A 1 3.62 24.73 7.20
N LYS A 2 4.77 24.17 7.58
CA LYS A 2 5.60 23.27 6.75
C LYS A 2 4.69 22.23 6.09
N ASN A 3 4.84 21.96 4.78
CA ASN A 3 4.07 20.92 4.07
C ASN A 3 4.30 19.56 4.74
N ARG A 4 3.43 19.19 5.69
CA ARG A 4 3.46 17.91 6.39
C ARG A 4 2.33 17.04 5.85
N ILE A 5 2.68 15.81 5.47
CA ILE A 5 1.72 14.79 4.99
C ILE A 5 0.90 14.24 6.16
N PHE A 6 1.55 13.97 7.30
CA PHE A 6 0.92 13.41 8.49
C PHE A 6 0.86 14.42 9.64
N LYS A 7 -0.12 14.25 10.52
CA LYS A 7 -0.31 15.07 11.74
C LYS A 7 0.91 14.96 12.66
N TYR A 8 1.42 13.75 12.85
CA TYR A 8 2.57 13.45 13.71
C TYR A 8 3.78 13.02 12.90
N ARG A 9 4.98 13.48 13.29
CA ARG A 9 6.24 13.13 12.61
C ARG A 9 6.53 11.63 12.72
N ILE A 10 6.26 11.03 13.87
CA ILE A 10 6.52 9.60 14.12
C ILE A 10 5.74 8.70 13.16
N VAL A 11 4.48 9.04 12.85
CA VAL A 11 3.66 8.30 11.89
C VAL A 11 4.31 8.29 10.51
N GLY A 12 4.82 9.45 10.07
CA GLY A 12 5.53 9.53 8.79
C GLY A 12 6.81 8.68 8.75
N ILE A 13 7.56 8.59 9.86
CA ILE A 13 8.74 7.73 9.96
C ILE A 13 8.36 6.25 9.90
N VAL A 14 7.34 5.85 10.67
CA VAL A 14 6.86 4.47 10.73
C VAL A 14 6.36 4.00 9.36
N ILE A 15 5.54 4.81 8.69
CA ILE A 15 5.06 4.51 7.33
C ILE A 15 6.22 4.44 6.34
N PHE A 16 7.17 5.39 6.41
CA PHE A 16 8.34 5.38 5.53
C PHE A 16 9.18 4.11 5.68
N LEU A 17 9.45 3.68 6.92
CA LEU A 17 10.21 2.44 7.18
C LEU A 17 9.45 1.20 6.70
N PHE A 18 8.12 1.19 6.88
CA PHE A 18 7.29 0.10 6.40
C PHE A 18 7.25 0.02 4.88
N GLU A 19 7.07 1.15 4.18
CA GLU A 19 7.16 1.20 2.72
C GLU A 19 8.54 0.79 2.21
N LEU A 20 9.61 1.17 2.92
CA LEU A 20 10.96 0.75 2.57
C LEU A 20 11.11 -0.77 2.67
N PHE A 21 10.58 -1.37 3.74
CA PHE A 21 10.51 -2.83 3.87
C PHE A 21 9.71 -3.48 2.74
N LEU A 22 8.52 -2.96 2.42
CA LEU A 22 7.69 -3.45 1.32
C LEU A 22 8.40 -3.33 -0.03
N LEU A 23 9.16 -2.26 -0.26
CA LEU A 23 9.90 -2.05 -1.50
C LEU A 23 10.93 -3.15 -1.69
N PHE A 24 11.69 -3.49 -0.64
CA PHE A 24 12.65 -4.59 -0.72
C PHE A 24 11.97 -5.94 -0.87
N LEU A 25 10.90 -6.19 -0.13
CA LEU A 25 10.14 -7.45 -0.19
C LEU A 25 9.58 -7.70 -1.60
N PHE A 26 8.87 -6.73 -2.17
CA PHE A 26 8.28 -6.85 -3.50
C PHE A 26 9.29 -6.64 -4.63
N GLY A 27 10.40 -5.95 -4.37
CA GLY A 27 11.53 -5.89 -5.30
C GLY A 27 12.20 -7.25 -5.47
N TYR A 28 12.42 -7.95 -4.35
CA TYR A 28 12.89 -9.34 -4.37
C TYR A 28 11.86 -10.27 -5.03
N GLY A 29 10.59 -10.20 -4.62
CA GLY A 29 9.53 -11.02 -5.22
C GLY A 29 9.36 -10.79 -6.72
N THR A 30 9.53 -9.54 -7.19
CA THR A 30 9.51 -9.22 -8.62
C THR A 30 10.68 -9.87 -9.36
N TYR A 31 11.89 -9.80 -8.79
CA TYR A 31 13.07 -10.43 -9.38
C TYR A 31 12.93 -11.94 -9.45
N ASP A 32 12.45 -12.56 -8.38
CA ASP A 32 12.22 -14.00 -8.30
C ASP A 32 11.17 -14.46 -9.31
N SER A 33 10.00 -13.80 -9.33
CA SER A 33 8.94 -14.11 -10.30
C SER A 33 9.35 -13.83 -11.74
N PHE A 34 10.28 -12.89 -11.99
CA PHE A 34 10.81 -12.62 -13.34
C PHE A 34 11.60 -13.80 -13.90
N ILE A 35 12.36 -14.50 -13.05
CA ILE A 35 13.12 -15.68 -13.45
C ILE A 35 12.18 -16.83 -13.83
N GLU A 36 11.02 -16.91 -13.18
CA GLU A 36 10.01 -17.95 -13.41
C GLU A 36 9.02 -17.64 -14.55
N ILE A 37 9.13 -16.48 -15.22
CA ILE A 37 8.27 -16.14 -16.36
C ILE A 37 8.52 -17.09 -17.53
N GLY A 38 7.47 -17.84 -17.90
CA GLY A 38 7.41 -18.60 -19.14
C GLY A 38 6.67 -17.81 -20.23
N PHE A 39 7.31 -17.59 -21.38
CA PHE A 39 6.70 -16.90 -22.53
C PHE A 39 5.67 -17.75 -23.28
N GLU A 40 5.57 -19.05 -23.00
CA GLU A 40 4.71 -19.97 -23.75
C GLU A 40 3.23 -19.93 -23.33
N GLN A 41 2.93 -19.49 -22.10
CA GLN A 41 1.54 -19.38 -21.61
C GLN A 41 1.30 -17.99 -21.02
N ILE A 42 0.72 -17.10 -21.83
CA ILE A 42 0.42 -15.72 -21.44
C ILE A 42 -0.48 -15.67 -20.19
N PHE A 43 -1.48 -16.54 -20.10
CA PHE A 43 -2.43 -16.62 -18.98
C PHE A 43 -2.03 -17.66 -17.92
N SER A 44 -0.76 -17.65 -17.50
CA SER A 44 -0.29 -18.50 -16.40
C SER A 44 -0.42 -17.79 -15.04
N VAL A 45 -0.49 -18.58 -13.96
CA VAL A 45 -0.51 -18.06 -12.58
C VAL A 45 0.78 -17.31 -12.26
N GLN A 46 1.91 -17.78 -12.79
CA GLN A 46 3.23 -17.16 -12.61
C GLN A 46 3.27 -15.75 -13.21
N ASN A 47 2.74 -15.58 -14.43
CA ASN A 47 2.67 -14.26 -15.08
C ASN A 47 1.77 -13.30 -14.29
N PHE A 48 0.68 -13.82 -13.71
CA PHE A 48 -0.19 -13.03 -12.86
C PHE A 48 0.50 -12.60 -11.55
N ILE A 49 1.21 -13.52 -10.89
CA ILE A 49 2.01 -13.21 -9.69
C ILE A 49 3.05 -12.13 -10.01
N PHE A 50 3.77 -12.27 -11.13
CA PHE A 50 4.74 -11.28 -11.58
C PHE A 50 4.11 -9.91 -11.80
N LEU A 51 2.99 -9.83 -12.54
CA LEU A 51 2.29 -8.57 -12.78
C LEU A 51 1.88 -7.88 -11.48
N PHE A 52 1.42 -8.66 -10.49
CA PHE A 52 1.10 -8.14 -9.16
C PHE A 52 2.34 -7.64 -8.41
N ALA A 53 3.40 -8.44 -8.39
CA ALA A 53 4.64 -8.07 -7.72
C ALA A 53 5.22 -6.77 -8.29
N VAL A 54 5.26 -6.64 -9.62
CA VAL A 54 5.69 -5.42 -10.32
C VAL A 54 4.79 -4.23 -9.99
N SER A 55 3.47 -4.42 -10.04
CA SER A 55 2.51 -3.34 -9.76
C SER A 55 2.64 -2.83 -8.33
N ILE A 56 2.79 -3.74 -7.36
CA ILE A 56 3.04 -3.38 -5.97
C ILE A 56 4.38 -2.66 -5.86
N PHE A 57 5.47 -3.22 -6.40
CA PHE A 57 6.80 -2.62 -6.37
C PHE A 57 6.81 -1.18 -6.90
N ILE A 58 6.23 -0.94 -8.09
CA ILE A 58 6.13 0.39 -8.68
C ILE A 58 5.31 1.33 -7.79
N SER A 59 4.18 0.87 -7.26
CA SER A 59 3.34 1.69 -6.38
C SER A 59 4.07 2.12 -5.10
N THR A 60 4.79 1.20 -4.47
CA THR A 60 5.59 1.42 -3.25
C THR A 60 6.78 2.34 -3.54
N PHE A 61 7.42 2.20 -4.70
CA PHE A 61 8.49 3.10 -5.12
C PHE A 61 7.99 4.54 -5.30
N LEU A 62 6.84 4.71 -5.97
CA LEU A 62 6.20 6.01 -6.15
C LEU A 62 5.73 6.61 -4.81
N SER A 63 5.20 5.80 -3.90
CA SER A 63 4.77 6.25 -2.57
C SER A 63 5.97 6.82 -1.78
N LEU A 64 7.11 6.14 -1.79
CA LEU A 64 8.35 6.55 -1.11
C LEU A 64 8.91 7.86 -1.68
N ILE A 65 8.96 7.99 -3.01
CA ILE A 65 9.37 9.24 -3.67
C ILE A 65 8.48 10.39 -3.21
N LEU A 66 7.16 10.21 -3.21
CA LEU A 66 6.22 11.25 -2.81
C LEU A 66 6.31 11.58 -1.32
N LEU A 67 6.61 10.60 -0.46
CA LEU A 67 6.89 10.81 0.96
C LEU A 67 8.13 11.68 1.17
N LEU A 68 9.22 11.42 0.43
CA LEU A 68 10.46 12.21 0.48
C LEU A 68 10.22 13.67 0.06
N PHE A 69 9.46 13.87 -1.02
CA PHE A 69 9.06 15.21 -1.49
C PHE A 69 7.93 15.85 -0.67
N ARG A 70 7.44 15.16 0.37
CA ARG A 70 6.34 15.62 1.23
C ARG A 70 5.06 15.99 0.45
N ASN A 71 4.82 15.29 -0.65
CA ASN A 71 3.66 15.49 -1.50
C ASN A 71 2.44 14.78 -0.91
N ARG A 72 1.29 15.46 -0.85
CA ARG A 72 0.03 14.90 -0.33
C ARG A 72 -0.49 13.73 -1.15
N LYS A 73 -0.14 13.68 -2.44
CA LYS A 73 -0.45 12.53 -3.30
C LYS A 73 0.14 11.23 -2.75
N ALA A 74 1.16 11.28 -1.88
CA ALA A 74 1.69 10.10 -1.20
C ALA A 74 0.59 9.26 -0.53
N ILE A 75 -0.42 9.88 0.11
CA ILE A 75 -1.52 9.15 0.76
C ILE A 75 -2.29 8.28 -0.22
N LEU A 76 -2.52 8.78 -1.44
CA LEU A 76 -3.22 8.04 -2.48
C LEU A 76 -2.39 6.83 -2.92
N TYR A 77 -1.09 7.00 -3.17
CA TYR A 77 -0.22 5.90 -3.58
C TYR A 77 -0.02 4.86 -2.47
N LEU A 78 0.13 5.28 -1.21
CA LEU A 78 0.17 4.36 -0.06
C LEU A 78 -1.09 3.49 0.00
N ASN A 79 -2.28 4.10 -0.14
CA ASN A 79 -3.53 3.35 -0.15
C ASN A 79 -3.61 2.38 -1.34
N ILE A 80 -3.17 2.80 -2.53
CA ILE A 80 -3.11 1.92 -3.71
C ILE A 80 -2.20 0.72 -3.43
N SER A 81 -0.99 0.95 -2.89
CA SER A 81 -0.05 -0.11 -2.53
C SER A 81 -0.67 -1.10 -1.54
N TYR A 82 -1.31 -0.61 -0.47
CA TYR A 82 -1.96 -1.48 0.51
C TYR A 82 -3.13 -2.27 -0.07
N ILE A 83 -3.97 -1.65 -0.91
CA ILE A 83 -5.08 -2.35 -1.56
C ILE A 83 -4.58 -3.42 -2.53
N LEU A 84 -3.53 -3.12 -3.30
CA LEU A 84 -2.90 -4.10 -4.19
C LEU A 84 -2.33 -5.29 -3.42
N ILE A 85 -1.67 -5.04 -2.29
CA ILE A 85 -1.16 -6.11 -1.43
C ILE A 85 -2.32 -6.95 -0.88
N LEU A 86 -3.39 -6.33 -0.36
CA LEU A 86 -4.56 -7.07 0.10
C LEU A 86 -5.17 -7.92 -1.02
N PHE A 87 -5.30 -7.37 -2.22
CA PHE A 87 -5.85 -8.09 -3.37
C PHE A 87 -4.96 -9.26 -3.77
N PHE A 88 -3.63 -9.08 -3.79
CA PHE A 88 -2.67 -10.15 -4.04
C PHE A 88 -2.83 -11.31 -3.05
N PHE A 89 -2.94 -11.01 -1.75
CA PHE A 89 -3.12 -12.04 -0.73
C PHE A 89 -4.51 -12.71 -0.82
N VAL A 90 -5.57 -11.98 -1.14
CA VAL A 90 -6.90 -12.58 -1.36
C VAL A 90 -6.87 -13.58 -2.51
N LEU A 91 -6.19 -13.26 -3.60
CA LEU A 91 -6.06 -14.17 -4.74
C LEU A 91 -5.22 -15.40 -4.39
N GLY A 92 -4.13 -15.22 -3.64
CA GLY A 92 -3.35 -16.34 -3.09
C GLY A 92 -4.19 -17.26 -2.20
N PHE A 93 -5.03 -16.69 -1.35
CA PHE A 93 -5.93 -17.46 -0.48
C PHE A 93 -6.98 -18.24 -1.26
N ILE A 94 -7.60 -17.63 -2.28
CA ILE A 94 -8.56 -18.30 -3.16
C ILE A 94 -7.90 -19.48 -3.88
N LYS A 95 -6.65 -19.32 -4.35
CA LYS A 95 -5.90 -20.41 -4.99
C LYS A 95 -5.74 -21.62 -4.04
N ILE A 96 -5.30 -21.38 -2.81
CA ILE A 96 -5.11 -22.44 -1.81
C ILE A 96 -6.44 -23.13 -1.47
N LEU A 97 -7.54 -22.37 -1.38
CA LEU A 97 -8.88 -22.94 -1.19
C LEU A 97 -9.30 -23.87 -2.33
N ILE A 98 -9.00 -23.51 -3.57
CA ILE A 98 -9.32 -24.32 -4.76
C ILE A 98 -8.46 -25.58 -4.81
N GLU A 99 -7.15 -25.44 -4.57
CA GLU A 99 -6.18 -26.54 -4.63
C GLU A 99 -6.27 -27.47 -3.40
N LYS A 100 -7.02 -27.09 -2.36
CA LYS A 100 -7.13 -27.80 -1.07
C LYS A 100 -5.77 -28.11 -0.45
N SER A 101 -4.78 -27.28 -0.72
CA SER A 101 -3.39 -27.42 -0.29
C SER A 101 -3.11 -26.67 1.02
N PHE A 102 -4.08 -26.65 1.93
CA PHE A 102 -3.92 -25.97 3.22
C PHE A 102 -2.85 -26.65 4.08
N GLU A 103 -1.77 -25.93 4.38
CA GLU A 103 -0.81 -26.35 5.39
C GLU A 103 -1.12 -25.75 6.76
N GLU A 104 -0.72 -26.43 7.84
CA GLU A 104 -0.79 -25.88 9.19
C GLU A 104 0.04 -24.59 9.26
N GLY A 105 -0.63 -23.47 9.50
CA GLY A 105 -0.01 -22.15 9.64
C GLY A 105 -0.35 -21.16 8.52
N ASP A 106 -0.88 -21.60 7.38
CA ASP A 106 -1.23 -20.68 6.29
C ASP A 106 -2.31 -19.69 6.70
N THR A 107 -3.34 -20.14 7.43
CA THR A 107 -4.36 -19.25 8.00
C THR A 107 -3.76 -18.16 8.89
N PHE A 108 -2.75 -18.50 9.70
CA PHE A 108 -2.06 -17.53 10.54
C PHE A 108 -1.24 -16.53 9.72
N LYS A 109 -0.54 -16.98 8.67
CA LYS A 109 0.22 -16.11 7.76
C LYS A 109 -0.71 -15.11 7.05
N PHE A 110 -1.86 -15.57 6.55
CA PHE A 110 -2.87 -14.72 5.93
C PHE A 110 -3.46 -13.73 6.93
N PHE A 111 -3.87 -14.20 8.10
CA PHE A 111 -4.44 -13.36 9.14
C PHE A 111 -3.46 -12.26 9.58
N PHE A 112 -2.19 -12.61 9.80
CA PHE A 112 -1.17 -11.67 10.26
C PHE A 112 -0.87 -10.61 9.19
N THR A 113 -0.68 -11.04 7.94
CA THR A 113 -0.48 -10.12 6.81
C THR A 113 -1.67 -9.18 6.66
N PHE A 114 -2.89 -9.71 6.63
CA PHE A 114 -4.10 -8.91 6.47
C PHE A 114 -4.24 -7.88 7.60
N SER A 115 -3.95 -8.30 8.84
CA SER A 115 -4.02 -7.43 10.02
C SER A 115 -3.00 -6.30 9.95
N ILE A 116 -1.75 -6.59 9.57
CA ILE A 116 -0.70 -5.57 9.44
C ILE A 116 -1.06 -4.57 8.34
N ILE A 117 -1.42 -5.04 7.14
CA ILE A 117 -1.71 -4.14 6.03
C ILE A 117 -2.94 -3.27 6.34
N SER A 118 -3.98 -3.85 6.94
CA SER A 118 -5.17 -3.10 7.39
C SER A 118 -4.82 -2.05 8.44
N PHE A 119 -3.94 -2.36 9.38
CA PHE A 119 -3.46 -1.42 10.38
C PHE A 119 -2.71 -0.24 9.77
N PHE A 120 -1.80 -0.50 8.81
CA PHE A 120 -1.08 0.57 8.10
C PHE A 120 -2.00 1.43 7.22
N LEU A 121 -3.00 0.82 6.59
CA LEU A 121 -4.06 1.52 5.86
C LEU A 121 -4.86 2.44 6.81
N LEU A 122 -5.24 1.94 7.98
CA LEU A 122 -5.93 2.75 9.00
C LEU A 122 -5.07 3.91 9.48
N ILE A 123 -3.83 3.67 9.89
CA ILE A 123 -2.92 4.71 10.37
C ILE A 123 -2.73 5.79 9.30
N THR A 124 -2.50 5.39 8.05
CA THR A 124 -2.29 6.31 6.93
C THR A 124 -3.47 7.25 6.74
N ASN A 125 -4.70 6.73 6.84
CA ASN A 125 -5.91 7.51 6.62
C ASN A 125 -6.37 8.31 7.86
N VAL A 126 -6.20 7.78 9.06
CA VAL A 126 -6.58 8.46 10.32
C VAL A 126 -5.65 9.63 10.62
N PHE A 127 -4.35 9.44 10.43
CA PHE A 127 -3.33 10.45 10.80
C PHE A 127 -2.92 11.36 9.63
N ARG A 128 -3.58 11.25 8.47
CA ARG A 128 -3.36 12.19 7.36
C ARG A 128 -3.64 13.62 7.81
N ASN A 129 -2.77 14.54 7.42
CA ASN A 129 -2.93 15.95 7.75
C ASN A 129 -4.07 16.56 6.93
N LYS A 130 -5.26 16.65 7.52
CA LYS A 130 -6.38 17.37 6.91
C LYS A 130 -6.01 18.85 6.86
N LYS A 131 -6.07 19.47 5.66
CA LYS A 131 -6.24 20.93 5.62
C LYS A 131 -7.62 21.16 6.22
N VAL A 132 -7.68 21.70 7.43
CA VAL A 132 -8.89 22.39 7.86
C VAL A 132 -9.16 23.42 6.76
N GLN A 133 -10.28 23.30 6.06
CA GLN A 133 -10.78 24.34 5.18
C GLN A 133 -11.13 25.53 6.07
N PHE A 134 -10.13 26.30 6.51
CA PHE A 134 -10.35 27.59 7.15
C PHE A 134 -10.99 28.60 6.19
N LEU A 135 -11.12 28.26 4.90
CA LEU A 135 -11.85 29.06 3.93
C LEU A 135 -13.32 29.30 4.30
N GLU A 136 -13.97 28.40 5.05
CA GLU A 136 -15.40 28.56 5.39
C GLU A 136 -15.62 29.34 6.70
N LEU A 137 -14.60 29.52 7.55
CA LEU A 137 -14.74 30.27 8.81
C LEU A 137 -14.49 31.78 8.62
N ASP A 138 -13.67 32.17 7.65
CA ASP A 138 -13.39 33.59 7.34
C ASP A 138 -14.52 34.28 6.55
N ASP A 139 -15.53 33.54 6.08
CA ASP A 139 -16.72 34.07 5.39
C ASP A 139 -17.98 34.10 6.29
N ILE A 140 -17.92 33.50 7.48
CA ILE A 140 -19.01 33.61 8.47
C ILE A 140 -18.93 35.00 9.11
N GLY A 141 -19.73 35.94 8.59
CA GLY A 141 -19.87 37.29 9.11
C GLY A 141 -19.55 38.42 8.13
N LYS A 142 -19.07 38.11 6.90
CA LYS A 142 -18.81 39.12 5.85
C LYS A 142 -20.03 39.47 4.98
N HIS A 143 -21.20 38.93 5.30
CA HIS A 143 -22.47 39.39 4.75
C HIS A 143 -23.25 40.10 5.84
N LYS A 144 -22.83 41.33 6.12
CA LYS A 144 -23.70 42.36 6.68
C LYS A 144 -23.57 43.58 5.78
N ASP A 145 -24.74 43.95 5.26
CA ASP A 145 -25.13 45.06 4.37
C ASP A 145 -24.85 44.87 2.87
#